data_AF-I4VUQ3-F1
#
_entry.id   AF-I4VUQ3-F1
#
_cell.length_a   1.000
_cell.length_b   1.000
_cell.length_c   1.000
_cell.angle_alpha   90.00
_cell.angle_beta   90.00
_cell.angle_gamma   90.00
#
_symmetry.space_group_name_H-M   'P 1'
#
loop_
_entity.id
_entity.type
_entity.pdbx_description
1 polymer ?
#
loop_
_entity_poly.entity_id
_entity_poly.type
_entity_poly.pdbx_seq_one_letter_code
_entity_poly.pdbx_strand_id
1 'polypeptide(L)'
;MSSTFERLDEILGVSFGDIVPEFEGVLVDVHIRANITFGGKEGTRGGLLLHTGVVRGLVAGLPEVIEAMRKDGADHDLLPPAALPVPAWNAGPRWNPGRSGVHLCMGFGVRAIAPEHGAAVMVIQSGSPEGTPGMPDVADYLMGWSVLLGFEEALPKVLRKLERVATPKWRRQ
;
A
#
# COMPACT_ATOMS: atom_id res chain seq x y z
N MET A 1 2.41 14.73 -26.07
CA MET A 1 2.32 13.26 -26.10
C MET A 1 1.66 12.87 -24.79
N SER A 2 0.58 12.09 -24.81
CA SER A 2 -0.08 11.63 -23.58
C SER A 2 0.77 10.52 -22.97
N SER A 3 1.22 10.67 -21.73
CA SER A 3 2.00 9.61 -21.06
C SER A 3 1.11 8.40 -20.80
N THR A 4 1.68 7.19 -20.83
CA THR A 4 0.96 5.94 -20.58
C THR A 4 0.29 5.88 -19.20
N PHE A 5 0.73 6.73 -18.27
CA PHE A 5 0.28 6.74 -16.87
C PHE A 5 -0.71 7.86 -16.53
N GLU A 6 -1.00 8.80 -17.46
CA GLU A 6 -1.85 10.00 -17.23
C GLU A 6 -3.24 9.72 -16.65
N ARG A 7 -3.73 8.49 -16.78
CA ARG A 7 -5.07 8.13 -16.33
C ARG A 7 -5.08 7.34 -15.04
N LEU A 8 -3.93 6.85 -14.54
CA LEU A 8 -3.92 5.97 -13.37
C LEU A 8 -4.53 6.63 -12.13
N ASP A 9 -5.19 5.81 -11.32
CA ASP A 9 -5.60 6.22 -9.98
C ASP A 9 -4.35 6.46 -9.11
N GLU A 10 -4.44 7.35 -8.14
CA GLU A 10 -3.30 7.74 -7.31
C GLU A 10 -3.47 7.21 -5.90
N ILE A 11 -2.40 6.72 -5.27
CA ILE A 11 -2.35 6.46 -3.83
C ILE A 11 -1.87 7.74 -3.14
N LEU A 12 -2.76 8.31 -2.35
CA LEU A 12 -2.54 9.51 -1.54
C LEU A 12 -1.95 9.20 -0.17
N GLY A 13 -2.07 7.95 0.28
CA GLY A 13 -1.49 7.48 1.54
C GLY A 13 -1.95 6.08 1.91
N VAL A 14 -1.25 5.50 2.88
CA VAL A 14 -1.51 4.15 3.38
C VAL A 14 -1.58 4.18 4.90
N SER A 15 -2.67 3.67 5.46
CA SER A 15 -2.88 3.59 6.91
C SER A 15 -2.98 2.14 7.33
N PHE A 16 -2.13 1.74 8.28
CA PHE A 16 -2.04 0.42 8.86
C PHE A 16 -2.81 0.35 10.18
N GLY A 17 -3.64 -0.67 10.31
CA GLY A 17 -4.57 -0.84 11.42
C GLY A 17 -4.21 -2.00 12.35
N ASP A 18 -5.23 -2.79 12.65
CA ASP A 18 -5.11 -3.97 13.49
C ASP A 18 -4.34 -5.09 12.79
N ILE A 19 -3.59 -5.84 13.59
CA ILE A 19 -2.96 -7.08 13.15
C ILE A 19 -3.99 -8.20 13.29
N VAL A 20 -4.07 -9.06 12.28
CA VAL A 20 -4.94 -10.24 12.27
C VAL A 20 -4.03 -11.47 12.30
N PRO A 21 -3.74 -12.04 13.48
CA PRO A 21 -2.71 -13.07 13.62
C PRO A 21 -2.99 -14.34 12.82
N GLU A 22 -4.26 -14.71 12.69
CA GLU A 22 -4.71 -15.89 11.94
C GLU A 22 -4.25 -15.89 10.48
N PHE A 23 -4.15 -14.70 9.89
CA PHE A 23 -3.73 -14.53 8.50
C PHE A 23 -2.32 -13.92 8.37
N GLU A 24 -1.55 -13.90 9.46
CA GLU A 24 -0.21 -13.34 9.52
C GLU A 24 -0.09 -11.96 8.85
N GLY A 25 -1.11 -11.10 9.05
CA GLY A 25 -1.28 -9.88 8.27
C GLY A 25 -1.69 -8.67 9.10
N VAL A 26 -1.61 -7.51 8.46
CA VAL A 26 -2.10 -6.24 9.01
C VAL A 26 -3.19 -5.69 8.10
N LEU A 27 -4.27 -5.16 8.68
CA LEU A 27 -5.28 -4.47 7.90
C LEU A 27 -4.75 -3.13 7.39
N VAL A 28 -5.12 -2.79 6.17
CA VAL A 28 -4.67 -1.59 5.47
C VAL A 28 -5.86 -0.88 4.84
N ASP A 29 -5.90 0.43 5.04
CA ASP A 29 -6.69 1.36 4.23
C ASP A 29 -5.74 2.07 3.25
N VAL A 30 -6.10 2.04 1.97
CA VAL A 30 -5.40 2.76 0.91
C VAL A 30 -6.25 3.96 0.52
N HIS A 31 -5.73 5.16 0.78
CA HIS A 31 -6.41 6.41 0.40
C HIS A 31 -6.06 6.72 -1.04
N ILE A 32 -7.07 6.86 -1.89
CA ILE A 32 -6.90 6.97 -3.33
C ILE A 32 -7.60 8.19 -3.91
N ARG A 33 -7.05 8.71 -5.01
CA ARG A 33 -7.75 9.56 -5.97
C ARG A 33 -8.08 8.75 -7.20
N ALA A 34 -9.37 8.58 -7.50
CA ALA A 34 -9.83 7.72 -8.58
C ALA A 34 -10.03 8.50 -9.89
N ASN A 35 -8.94 8.68 -10.64
CA ASN A 35 -8.91 9.40 -11.91
C ASN A 35 -9.61 8.63 -13.05
N ILE A 36 -9.48 7.29 -13.09
CA ILE A 36 -10.08 6.45 -14.14
C ILE A 36 -11.59 6.36 -13.95
N THR A 37 -11.99 6.00 -12.74
CA THR A 37 -13.32 5.43 -12.48
C THR A 37 -14.30 6.45 -11.93
N PHE A 38 -13.82 7.49 -11.23
CA PHE A 38 -14.70 8.43 -10.51
C PHE A 38 -14.30 9.89 -10.71
N GLY A 39 -13.66 10.24 -11.82
CA GLY A 39 -13.40 11.62 -12.24
C GLY A 39 -12.56 12.42 -11.23
N GLY A 40 -11.57 11.78 -10.59
CA GLY A 40 -10.69 12.41 -9.62
C GLY A 40 -11.26 12.48 -8.19
N LYS A 41 -12.34 11.75 -7.90
CA LYS A 41 -12.89 11.67 -6.53
C LYS A 41 -11.91 10.97 -5.59
N GLU A 42 -11.69 11.59 -4.44
CA GLU A 42 -10.89 11.00 -3.36
C GLU A 42 -11.75 10.10 -2.46
N GLY A 43 -11.14 9.03 -1.96
CA GLY A 43 -11.79 8.07 -1.08
C GLY A 43 -10.83 7.04 -0.50
N THR A 44 -11.37 6.05 0.19
CA THR A 44 -10.59 4.99 0.84
C THR A 44 -10.98 3.63 0.28
N ARG A 45 -10.00 2.90 -0.24
CA ARG A 45 -10.10 1.46 -0.50
C ARG A 45 -9.68 0.72 0.77
N GLY A 46 -10.67 0.28 1.54
CA GLY A 46 -10.45 -0.48 2.77
C GLY A 46 -10.58 -1.98 2.57
N GLY A 47 -10.37 -2.72 3.67
CA GLY A 47 -10.56 -4.17 3.70
C GLY A 47 -9.41 -4.97 3.08
N LEU A 48 -8.24 -4.36 2.85
CA LEU A 48 -7.05 -5.09 2.42
C LEU A 48 -6.30 -5.65 3.63
N LEU A 49 -5.93 -6.92 3.56
CA LEU A 49 -5.05 -7.56 4.53
C LEU A 49 -3.67 -7.76 3.90
N LEU A 50 -2.68 -7.00 4.36
CA LEU A 50 -1.32 -7.07 3.87
C LEU A 50 -0.54 -8.14 4.64
N HIS A 51 -0.18 -9.22 3.93
CA HIS A 51 0.54 -10.35 4.51
C HIS A 51 1.96 -9.96 4.94
N THR A 52 2.46 -10.55 6.04
CA THR A 52 3.82 -10.26 6.57
C THR A 52 4.90 -10.47 5.52
N GLY A 53 4.77 -11.49 4.66
CA GLY A 53 5.71 -11.73 3.55
C GLY A 53 5.79 -10.57 2.55
N VAL A 54 4.66 -9.92 2.26
CA VAL A 54 4.62 -8.74 1.38
C VAL A 54 5.28 -7.54 2.06
N VAL A 55 5.00 -7.33 3.36
CA VAL A 55 5.65 -6.28 4.15
C VAL A 55 7.17 -6.46 4.16
N ARG A 56 7.67 -7.70 4.36
CA ARG A 56 9.11 -7.99 4.31
C ARG A 56 9.71 -7.68 2.93
N GLY A 57 9.03 -8.08 1.86
CA GLY A 57 9.46 -7.79 0.49
C GLY A 57 9.57 -6.29 0.23
N LEU A 58 8.57 -5.51 0.67
CA LEU A 58 8.57 -4.06 0.55
C LEU A 58 9.70 -3.41 1.36
N VAL A 59 9.92 -3.82 2.61
CA VAL A 59 11.03 -3.32 3.46
C VAL A 59 12.38 -3.58 2.80
N ALA A 60 12.57 -4.72 2.14
CA ALA A 60 13.81 -5.05 1.47
C ALA A 60 13.99 -4.30 0.14
N GLY A 61 12.92 -4.13 -0.65
CA GLY A 61 13.00 -3.63 -2.02
C GLY A 61 12.79 -2.13 -2.21
N LEU A 62 11.95 -1.48 -1.40
CA LEU A 62 11.62 -0.05 -1.61
C LEU A 62 12.82 0.91 -1.54
N PRO A 63 13.83 0.71 -0.67
CA PRO A 63 15.00 1.59 -0.65
C PRO A 63 15.72 1.66 -2.01
N GLU A 64 15.78 0.55 -2.75
CA GLU A 64 16.39 0.52 -4.09
C GLU A 64 15.54 1.27 -5.11
N VAL A 65 14.20 1.19 -5.00
CA VAL A 65 13.28 1.96 -5.86
C VAL A 65 13.41 3.45 -5.61
N ILE A 66 13.47 3.87 -4.34
CA ILE A 66 13.64 5.28 -3.97
C ILE A 66 14.93 5.83 -4.57
N GLU A 67 16.01 5.06 -4.54
CA GLU A 67 17.28 5.46 -5.14
C GLU A 67 17.21 5.51 -6.67
N ALA A 68 16.49 4.59 -7.31
CA ALA A 68 16.24 4.65 -8.75
C ALA A 68 15.41 5.88 -9.14
N MET A 69 14.38 6.23 -8.36
CA MET A 69 13.58 7.44 -8.58
C MET A 69 14.44 8.71 -8.52
N ARG A 70 15.39 8.80 -7.57
CA ARG A 70 16.34 9.92 -7.52
C ARG A 70 17.20 10.01 -8.78
N LYS A 71 17.73 8.89 -9.25
CA LYS A 71 18.55 8.85 -10.47
C LYS A 71 17.77 9.28 -11.71
N ASP A 72 16.49 8.96 -11.75
CA ASP A 72 15.60 9.29 -12.86
C ASP A 72 14.98 10.70 -12.74
N GLY A 73 15.33 11.46 -11.69
CA GLY A 73 14.80 12.81 -11.45
C GLY A 73 13.34 12.83 -10.98
N ALA A 74 12.84 11.73 -10.43
CA ALA A 74 11.49 11.56 -9.91
C ALA A 74 11.41 11.79 -8.38
N ASP A 75 12.34 12.56 -7.81
CA ASP A 75 12.53 12.77 -6.37
C ASP A 75 11.81 14.00 -5.80
N HIS A 76 10.75 14.43 -6.46
CA HIS A 76 9.93 15.56 -6.05
C HIS A 76 8.47 15.34 -6.45
N ASP A 77 7.55 15.90 -5.68
CA ASP A 77 6.12 15.74 -5.94
C ASP A 77 5.69 16.58 -7.15
N LEU A 78 5.17 15.92 -8.18
CA LEU A 78 4.50 16.55 -9.32
C LEU A 78 2.99 16.29 -9.35
N LEU A 79 2.53 15.25 -8.65
CA LEU A 79 1.10 14.97 -8.48
C LEU A 79 0.44 16.00 -7.56
N PRO A 80 -0.83 16.38 -7.79
CA PRO A 80 -1.54 17.28 -6.90
C PRO A 80 -1.68 16.66 -5.49
N PRO A 81 -1.51 17.46 -4.42
CA PRO A 81 -1.69 16.97 -3.05
C PRO A 81 -3.13 16.55 -2.79
N ALA A 82 -3.36 15.68 -1.81
CA ALA A 82 -4.71 15.29 -1.39
C ALA A 82 -5.58 16.50 -1.00
N ALA A 83 -6.83 16.51 -1.45
CA ALA A 83 -7.82 17.51 -1.08
C ALA A 83 -8.47 17.20 0.28
N LEU A 84 -8.57 15.92 0.62
CA LEU A 84 -9.08 15.44 1.91
C LEU A 84 -7.92 15.10 2.86
N PRO A 85 -8.13 15.20 4.19
CA PRO A 85 -7.14 14.77 5.16
C PRO A 85 -6.83 13.28 5.02
N VAL A 86 -5.55 12.96 4.80
CA VAL A 86 -5.05 11.59 4.81
C VAL A 86 -4.67 11.22 6.26
N PRO A 87 -5.26 10.16 6.85
CA PRO A 87 -4.90 9.69 8.17
C PRO A 87 -3.43 9.30 8.29
N ALA A 88 -2.88 9.41 9.51
CA ALA A 88 -1.53 8.96 9.80
C ALA A 88 -1.34 7.46 9.49
N TRP A 89 -0.09 7.05 9.25
CA TRP A 89 0.25 5.67 8.88
C TRP A 89 -0.22 4.64 9.92
N ASN A 90 -0.36 4.99 11.20
CA ASN A 90 -0.79 4.08 12.27
C ASN A 90 -2.27 4.22 12.63
N ALA A 91 -3.05 4.97 11.84
CA ALA A 91 -4.47 5.24 12.07
C ALA A 91 -5.36 4.42 11.10
N GLY A 92 -4.97 3.19 10.79
CA GLY A 92 -5.72 2.32 9.89
C GLY A 92 -6.94 1.63 10.55
N PRO A 93 -7.58 0.71 9.82
CA PRO A 93 -8.87 0.14 10.19
C PRO A 93 -8.75 -0.86 11.35
N ARG A 94 -9.85 -0.98 12.12
CA ARG A 94 -9.97 -1.98 13.18
C ARG A 94 -10.51 -3.30 12.66
N TRP A 95 -10.05 -4.39 13.25
CA TRP A 95 -10.55 -5.73 12.94
C TRP A 95 -12.01 -5.86 13.38
N ASN A 96 -12.88 -6.24 12.45
CA ASN A 96 -14.28 -6.57 12.72
C ASN A 96 -14.64 -7.89 12.00
N PRO A 97 -14.64 -9.03 12.72
CA PRO A 97 -14.89 -10.34 12.13
C PRO A 97 -16.33 -10.51 11.60
N GLY A 98 -17.26 -9.62 11.99
CA GLY A 98 -18.64 -9.62 11.50
C GLY A 98 -18.83 -8.86 10.18
N ARG A 99 -17.78 -8.22 9.65
CA ARG A 99 -17.84 -7.46 8.39
C ARG A 99 -17.31 -8.34 7.26
N SER A 100 -18.18 -8.78 6.36
CA SER A 100 -17.77 -9.44 5.11
C SER A 100 -16.95 -8.47 4.25
N GLY A 101 -15.94 -8.98 3.54
CA GLY A 101 -15.17 -8.21 2.54
C GLY A 101 -13.70 -7.92 2.88
N VAL A 102 -13.01 -8.79 3.63
CA VAL A 102 -11.54 -8.72 3.73
C VAL A 102 -10.93 -9.38 2.51
N HIS A 103 -10.01 -8.70 1.84
CA HIS A 103 -9.27 -9.18 0.68
C HIS A 103 -7.81 -9.41 1.06
N LEU A 104 -7.28 -10.59 0.78
CA LEU A 104 -5.87 -10.87 1.02
C LEU A 104 -5.04 -10.15 -0.06
N CYS A 105 -4.14 -9.26 0.36
CA CYS A 105 -3.15 -8.67 -0.53
C CYS A 105 -2.00 -9.66 -0.71
N MET A 106 -1.96 -10.28 -1.89
CA MET A 106 -0.98 -11.28 -2.28
C MET A 106 0.29 -10.66 -2.87
N GLY A 107 0.21 -9.42 -3.33
CA GLY A 107 1.34 -8.67 -3.85
C GLY A 107 1.14 -7.17 -3.72
N PHE A 108 2.19 -6.49 -3.27
CA PHE A 108 2.29 -5.03 -3.29
C PHE A 108 3.73 -4.70 -3.65
N GLY A 109 3.94 -4.01 -4.76
CA GLY A 109 5.28 -3.70 -5.24
C GLY A 109 5.27 -2.59 -6.28
N VAL A 110 6.41 -2.42 -6.95
CA VAL A 110 6.63 -1.37 -7.96
C VAL A 110 6.82 -2.02 -9.32
N ARG A 111 6.08 -1.54 -10.32
CA ARG A 111 6.16 -2.00 -11.72
C ARG A 111 7.08 -1.13 -12.55
N ALA A 112 7.03 0.18 -12.35
CA ALA A 112 7.78 1.16 -13.11
C ALA A 112 7.97 2.45 -12.29
N ILE A 113 8.87 3.30 -12.75
CA ILE A 113 8.98 4.69 -12.32
C ILE A 113 8.34 5.56 -13.41
N ALA A 114 7.61 6.58 -13.01
CA ALA A 114 6.98 7.56 -13.90
C ALA A 114 7.53 8.95 -13.56
N PRO A 115 8.73 9.31 -14.06
CA PRO A 115 9.40 10.56 -13.69
C PRO A 115 8.58 11.81 -14.03
N GLU A 116 7.81 11.77 -15.11
CA GLU A 116 6.91 12.85 -15.52
C GLU A 116 5.81 13.16 -14.51
N HIS A 117 5.53 12.23 -13.60
CA HIS A 117 4.58 12.38 -12.50
C HIS A 117 5.27 12.47 -11.13
N GLY A 118 6.61 12.39 -11.06
CA GLY A 118 7.32 12.35 -9.78
C GLY A 118 6.86 11.19 -8.90
N ALA A 119 6.58 10.03 -9.52
CA ALA A 119 5.85 8.94 -8.88
C ALA A 119 6.39 7.55 -9.28
N ALA A 120 6.12 6.57 -8.43
CA ALA A 120 6.26 5.15 -8.75
C ALA A 120 4.90 4.59 -9.19
N VAL A 121 4.91 3.68 -10.17
CA VAL A 121 3.74 2.87 -10.54
C VAL A 121 3.69 1.67 -9.61
N MET A 122 2.82 1.75 -8.62
CA MET A 122 2.57 0.70 -7.63
C MET A 122 1.60 -0.33 -8.18
N VAL A 123 1.85 -1.62 -7.90
CA VAL A 123 0.92 -2.71 -8.21
C VAL A 123 0.37 -3.25 -6.91
N ILE A 124 -0.96 -3.35 -6.82
CA ILE A 124 -1.64 -4.07 -5.75
C ILE A 124 -2.36 -5.26 -6.36
N GLN A 125 -1.99 -6.45 -5.89
CA GLN A 125 -2.63 -7.71 -6.22
C GLN A 125 -3.41 -8.21 -5.01
N SER A 126 -4.72 -8.41 -5.17
CA SER A 126 -5.61 -8.89 -4.12
C SER A 126 -6.42 -10.11 -4.56
N GLY A 127 -6.80 -10.93 -3.59
CA GLY A 127 -7.60 -12.14 -3.80
C GLY A 127 -8.59 -12.38 -2.66
N SER A 128 -9.47 -13.36 -2.86
CA SER A 128 -10.33 -13.85 -1.79
C SER A 128 -9.48 -14.57 -0.73
N PRO A 129 -9.68 -14.29 0.58
CA PRO A 129 -9.00 -15.03 1.64
C PRO A 129 -9.40 -16.52 1.67
N GLU A 130 -10.54 -16.88 1.09
CA GLU A 130 -11.08 -18.24 1.06
C GLU A 130 -10.41 -19.14 0.00
N GLY A 131 -9.43 -18.60 -0.76
CA GLY A 131 -8.68 -19.37 -1.75
C GLY A 131 -9.52 -19.83 -2.95
N THR A 132 -10.69 -19.22 -3.17
CA THR A 132 -11.55 -19.53 -4.31
C THR A 132 -10.75 -19.31 -5.61
N PRO A 133 -10.75 -20.25 -6.56
CA PRO A 133 -9.99 -20.11 -7.81
C PRO A 133 -10.64 -19.04 -8.70
N GLY A 134 -10.25 -17.79 -8.46
CA GLY A 134 -10.52 -16.64 -9.31
C GLY A 134 -9.20 -15.99 -9.72
N MET A 135 -9.19 -15.34 -10.89
CA MET A 135 -8.05 -14.51 -11.28
C MET A 135 -7.85 -13.43 -10.22
N PRO A 136 -6.63 -13.22 -9.71
CA PRO A 136 -6.36 -12.16 -8.75
C PRO A 136 -6.71 -10.80 -9.35
N ASP A 137 -7.32 -9.93 -8.55
CA ASP A 137 -7.55 -8.53 -8.92
C ASP A 137 -6.22 -7.79 -8.87
N VAL A 138 -5.79 -7.22 -10.00
CA VAL A 138 -4.54 -6.50 -10.15
C VAL A 138 -4.86 -5.08 -10.59
N ALA A 139 -4.41 -4.10 -9.80
CA ALA A 139 -4.58 -2.69 -10.10
C ALA A 139 -3.25 -1.95 -9.97
N ASP A 140 -3.00 -1.07 -10.95
CA ASP A 140 -1.84 -0.19 -10.99
C ASP A 140 -2.25 1.21 -10.50
N TYR A 141 -1.39 1.82 -9.69
CA TYR A 141 -1.59 3.14 -9.11
C TYR A 141 -0.34 3.99 -9.22
N LEU A 142 -0.48 5.32 -9.30
CA LEU A 142 0.64 6.23 -9.07
C LEU A 142 0.79 6.50 -7.57
N MET A 143 2.00 6.38 -7.02
CA MET A 143 2.32 6.84 -5.68
C MET A 143 3.41 7.91 -5.76
N GLY A 144 3.03 9.14 -5.43
CA GLY A 144 3.93 10.29 -5.48
C GLY A 144 5.10 10.16 -4.50
N TRP A 145 6.18 10.88 -4.78
CA TRP A 145 7.43 10.84 -4.02
C TRP A 145 7.26 10.93 -2.50
N SER A 146 6.58 11.97 -1.99
CA SER A 146 6.41 12.15 -0.54
C SER A 146 5.57 11.04 0.10
N VAL A 147 4.55 10.55 -0.61
CA VAL A 147 3.72 9.42 -0.17
C VAL A 147 4.55 8.14 -0.09
N LEU A 148 5.40 7.89 -1.09
CA LEU A 148 6.29 6.73 -1.13
C LEU A 148 7.32 6.77 0.02
N LEU A 149 7.89 7.93 0.31
CA LEU A 149 8.80 8.10 1.47
C LEU A 149 8.07 7.82 2.79
N GLY A 150 6.87 8.37 2.99
CA GLY A 150 6.08 8.10 4.20
C GLY A 150 5.70 6.63 4.35
N PHE A 151 5.44 5.95 3.23
CA PHE A 151 5.16 4.52 3.19
C PHE A 151 6.41 3.69 3.55
N GLU A 152 7.56 4.00 2.96
CA GLU A 152 8.84 3.35 3.28
C GLU A 152 9.20 3.51 4.76
N GLU A 153 9.03 4.70 5.33
CA GLU A 153 9.32 4.97 6.75
C GLU A 153 8.40 4.17 7.70
N ALA A 154 7.16 3.94 7.29
CA ALA A 154 6.16 3.23 8.09
C ALA A 154 6.40 1.71 8.11
N LEU A 155 6.82 1.11 7.00
CA LEU A 155 6.89 -0.34 6.82
C LEU A 155 7.78 -1.07 7.87
N PRO A 156 8.99 -0.61 8.23
CA PRO A 156 9.78 -1.24 9.29
C PRO A 156 9.09 -1.21 10.66
N LYS A 157 8.29 -0.18 10.94
CA LYS A 157 7.53 -0.05 12.21
C LYS A 157 6.41 -1.08 12.26
N VAL A 158 5.72 -1.26 11.13
CA VAL A 158 4.66 -2.27 10.95
C VAL A 158 5.23 -3.69 11.05
N LEU A 159 6.34 -3.98 10.37
CA LEU A 159 6.99 -5.29 10.42
C LEU A 159 7.38 -5.67 11.86
N ARG A 160 8.00 -4.75 12.61
CA ARG A 160 8.31 -4.99 14.03
C ARG A 160 7.06 -5.26 14.88
N LYS A 161 5.93 -4.62 14.57
CA LYS A 161 4.65 -4.85 15.25
C LYS A 161 4.14 -6.28 14.97
N LEU A 162 4.19 -6.71 13.71
CA LEU A 162 3.82 -8.08 13.28
C LEU A 162 4.68 -9.15 13.96
N GLU A 163 6.00 -9.00 13.94
CA GLU A 163 6.93 -9.95 14.56
C GLU A 163 6.74 -10.10 16.08
N ARG A 164 6.41 -9.00 16.77
CA ARG A 164 6.11 -9.02 18.21
C ARG A 164 4.84 -9.79 18.54
N VAL A 165 3.83 -9.72 17.67
CA VAL A 165 2.56 -10.43 17.86
C VAL A 165 2.70 -11.91 17.51
N ALA A 166 3.50 -12.23 16.49
CA ALA A 166 3.78 -13.61 16.07
C ALA A 166 4.63 -14.41 17.08
N THR A 167 5.43 -13.73 17.93
CA THR A 167 6.29 -14.40 18.91
C THR A 167 5.54 -14.66 20.23
N PRO A 168 5.28 -15.93 20.64
CA PRO A 168 4.60 -16.21 21.90
C PRO A 168 5.42 -15.70 23.10
N LYS A 169 4.75 -15.01 24.03
CA LYS A 169 5.38 -14.40 25.22
C LYS A 169 6.14 -15.39 26.14
N TRP A 170 5.95 -16.70 25.98
CA TRP A 170 6.57 -17.75 26.80
C TRP A 170 7.98 -18.16 26.34
N ARG A 171 8.46 -17.69 25.17
CA ARG A 171 9.85 -17.91 24.71
C ARG A 171 10.87 -16.89 25.25
N ARG A 172 10.47 -16.05 26.20
CA ARG A 172 11.35 -15.13 26.93
C ARG A 172 11.48 -15.62 28.37
N GLN A 173 12.15 -16.77 28.55
CA GLN A 173 12.70 -17.19 29.84
C GLN A 173 14.20 -17.39 29.66
#